data_AF-A0A848LDL5-F1
#
_entry.id   AF-A0A848LDL5-F1
#
_cell.length_a   1.000
_cell.length_b   1.000
_cell.length_c   1.000
_cell.angle_alpha   90.00
_cell.angle_beta   90.00
_cell.angle_gamma   90.00
#
_symmetry.space_group_name_H-M   'P 1'
#
loop_
_entity.id
_entity.type
_entity.pdbx_description
1 polymer ?
#
loop_
_entity_poly.entity_id
_entity_poly.type
_entity_poly.pdbx_seq_one_letter_code
_entity_poly.pdbx_strand_id
1 'polypeptide(L)'
;MLLLSQLGCQFWKKQYEAPLAPPEVAATIQFPEWKQEELRILQGPHLKALQIATNDFRPPGKAPPKNADALTQCLHRLDTYDVWLMRGDAVTFIHFTPKEDERCGIEPLPADIGASYAISDDGVILKRQ
;
A
#
# COMPACT_ATOMS: atom_id res chain seq x y z
N MET A 1 36.40 21.31 23.28
CA MET A 1 35.40 20.39 23.87
C MET A 1 34.02 20.89 23.45
N LEU A 2 33.54 20.45 22.28
CA LEU A 2 32.23 20.78 21.73
C LEU A 2 31.46 19.46 21.62
N LEU A 3 30.81 19.09 22.72
CA LEU A 3 29.87 17.98 22.82
C LEU A 3 28.47 18.61 22.81
N LEU A 4 27.91 18.80 21.62
CA LEU A 4 26.49 19.14 21.45
C LEU A 4 25.83 18.04 20.61
N SER A 5 25.48 16.98 21.35
CA SER A 5 24.16 16.34 21.32
C SER A 5 23.63 15.84 19.98
N GLN A 6 23.96 14.58 19.69
CA GLN A 6 23.28 13.68 18.74
C GLN A 6 21.85 13.27 19.19
N LEU A 7 21.01 14.22 19.62
CA LEU A 7 19.63 13.94 20.03
C LEU A 7 18.67 14.35 18.92
N GLY A 8 18.66 13.61 17.80
CA GLY A 8 17.85 13.99 16.64
C GLY A 8 17.28 12.89 15.73
N CYS A 9 17.65 11.62 15.91
CA CYS A 9 17.18 10.55 15.00
C CYS A 9 16.53 9.36 15.74
N GLN A 10 15.84 9.62 16.85
CA GLN A 10 15.08 8.59 17.57
C GLN A 10 13.56 8.81 17.52
N PHE A 11 13.04 9.48 16.49
CA PHE A 11 11.66 9.20 16.07
C PHE A 11 11.65 7.84 15.39
N TRP A 12 11.68 6.79 16.21
CA TRP A 12 11.48 5.42 15.79
C TRP A 12 10.20 5.40 14.96
N LYS A 13 10.33 5.20 13.65
CA LYS A 13 9.18 4.84 12.82
C LYS A 13 8.62 3.58 13.46
N LYS A 14 7.54 3.72 14.23
CA LYS A 14 6.85 2.57 14.83
C LYS A 14 6.57 1.61 13.68
N GLN A 15 7.34 0.53 13.61
CA GLN A 15 7.15 -0.46 12.58
C GLN A 15 5.74 -1.00 12.79
N TYR A 16 4.90 -0.86 11.78
CA TYR A 16 3.59 -1.47 11.81
C TYR A 16 3.81 -2.97 11.68
N GLU A 17 3.79 -3.67 12.80
CA GLU A 17 3.80 -5.14 12.80
C GLU A 17 2.40 -5.64 12.47
N ALA A 18 2.32 -6.57 11.52
CA ALA A 18 1.05 -7.22 11.24
C ALA A 18 0.62 -8.06 12.45
N PRO A 19 -0.68 -8.02 12.82
CA PRO A 19 -1.17 -8.85 13.91
C PRO A 19 -0.99 -10.33 13.56
N LEU A 20 -0.48 -11.11 14.52
CA LEU A 20 -0.39 -12.57 14.41
C LEU A 20 -1.65 -13.21 14.97
N ALA A 21 -2.13 -14.25 14.29
CA ALA A 21 -3.22 -15.08 14.80
C ALA A 21 -2.74 -15.92 16.01
N PRO A 22 -3.65 -16.35 16.90
CA PRO A 22 -3.31 -17.30 17.97
C PRO A 22 -2.73 -18.61 17.41
N PRO A 23 -1.81 -19.28 18.13
CA PRO A 23 -1.19 -20.53 17.69
C PRO A 23 -2.20 -21.63 17.33
N GLU A 24 -3.34 -21.67 18.04
CA GLU A 24 -4.41 -22.65 17.84
C GLU A 24 -5.06 -22.46 16.47
N VAL A 25 -5.24 -21.21 16.03
CA VAL A 25 -5.77 -20.90 14.69
C VAL A 25 -4.72 -21.24 13.63
N ALA A 26 -3.48 -20.82 13.84
CA ALA A 26 -2.39 -21.08 12.90
C ALA A 26 -2.18 -22.58 12.65
N ALA A 27 -2.32 -23.41 13.69
CA ALA A 27 -2.19 -24.87 13.59
C ALA A 27 -3.27 -25.54 12.71
N THR A 28 -4.40 -24.87 12.46
CA THR A 28 -5.46 -25.38 11.58
C THR A 28 -5.23 -25.07 10.09
N ILE A 29 -4.28 -24.19 9.77
CA ILE A 29 -4.00 -23.76 8.40
C ILE A 29 -2.91 -24.63 7.78
N GLN A 30 -3.17 -25.12 6.57
CA GLN A 30 -2.18 -25.78 5.73
C GLN A 30 -1.91 -24.92 4.49
N PHE A 31 -0.64 -24.72 4.15
CA PHE A 31 -0.29 -24.06 2.90
C PHE A 31 -0.69 -24.96 1.72
N PRO A 32 -1.25 -24.39 0.64
CA PRO A 32 -1.59 -25.16 -0.55
C PRO A 32 -0.32 -25.59 -1.29
N GLU A 33 -0.49 -26.53 -2.22
CA GLU A 33 0.52 -26.76 -3.26
C GLU A 33 0.53 -25.58 -4.24
N TRP A 34 1.72 -25.07 -4.56
CA TRP A 34 1.88 -23.93 -5.46
C TRP A 34 1.84 -24.38 -6.92
N LYS A 35 0.70 -24.15 -7.60
CA LYS A 35 0.52 -24.49 -9.01
C LYS A 35 0.71 -23.27 -9.91
N GLN A 36 1.55 -23.39 -10.93
CA GLN A 36 2.00 -22.27 -11.75
C GLN A 36 0.84 -21.47 -12.39
N GLU A 37 -0.24 -22.16 -12.78
CA GLU A 37 -1.45 -21.58 -13.37
C GLU A 37 -2.29 -20.74 -12.39
N GLU A 38 -2.19 -21.00 -11.09
CA GLU A 38 -2.89 -20.26 -10.03
C GLU A 38 -2.05 -19.08 -9.50
N LEU A 39 -0.75 -19.04 -9.81
CA LEU A 39 0.14 -17.98 -9.34
C LEU A 39 -0.17 -16.64 -10.01
N ARG A 40 -0.12 -15.58 -9.20
CA ARG A 40 0.00 -14.20 -9.65
C ARG A 40 1.37 -13.70 -9.20
N ILE A 41 2.34 -13.70 -10.12
CA ILE A 41 3.74 -13.37 -9.79
C ILE A 41 3.95 -11.85 -9.90
N LEU A 42 4.27 -11.21 -8.78
CA LEU A 42 4.86 -9.88 -8.75
C LEU A 42 6.38 -10.01 -8.73
N GLN A 43 7.03 -9.56 -9.81
CA GLN A 43 8.50 -9.52 -9.85
C GLN A 43 9.04 -8.56 -8.78
N GLY A 44 10.26 -8.81 -8.30
CA GLY A 44 10.89 -8.03 -7.22
C GLY A 44 10.82 -6.50 -7.40
N PRO A 45 11.14 -5.94 -8.58
CA PRO A 45 10.99 -4.51 -8.84
C PRO A 45 9.54 -4.01 -8.68
N HIS A 46 8.55 -4.77 -9.16
CA HIS A 46 7.14 -4.45 -8.98
C HIS A 46 6.73 -4.47 -7.51
N LEU A 47 7.19 -5.46 -6.76
CA LEU A 47 6.92 -5.57 -5.32
C LEU A 47 7.51 -4.37 -4.54
N LYS A 48 8.77 -4.01 -4.83
CA LYS A 48 9.43 -2.86 -4.21
C LYS A 48 8.70 -1.56 -4.54
N ALA A 49 8.37 -1.33 -5.81
CA ALA A 49 7.62 -0.15 -6.24
C ALA A 49 6.24 -0.11 -5.59
N LEU A 50 5.50 -1.22 -5.56
CA LEU A 50 4.19 -1.32 -4.92
C LEU A 50 4.24 -0.96 -3.44
N GLN A 51 5.24 -1.47 -2.71
CA GLN A 51 5.43 -1.16 -1.30
C GLN A 51 5.66 0.34 -1.08
N ILE A 52 6.48 0.98 -1.92
CA ILE A 52 6.77 2.43 -1.84
C ILE A 52 5.51 3.23 -2.15
N ALA A 53 4.82 2.93 -3.25
CA ALA A 53 3.60 3.62 -3.65
C ALA A 53 2.50 3.49 -2.58
N THR A 54 2.33 2.29 -2.01
CA THR A 54 1.34 2.03 -0.96
C THR A 54 1.65 2.83 0.30
N ASN A 55 2.92 2.87 0.72
CA ASN A 55 3.34 3.60 1.92
C ASN A 55 3.23 5.12 1.76
N ASP A 56 3.37 5.64 0.54
CA ASP A 56 3.18 7.06 0.25
C ASP A 56 1.68 7.41 0.11
N PHE A 57 0.94 6.62 -0.68
CA PHE A 57 -0.48 6.79 -0.92
C PHE A 57 -1.27 6.69 0.39
N ARG A 58 -1.09 5.60 1.14
CA ARG A 58 -1.79 5.30 2.40
C ARG A 58 -0.79 4.86 3.47
N PRO A 59 -0.11 5.81 4.13
CA PRO A 59 0.88 5.49 5.15
C PRO A 59 0.29 4.64 6.29
N PRO A 60 0.99 3.60 6.75
CA PRO A 60 0.50 2.70 7.77
C PRO A 60 0.19 3.46 9.07
N GLY A 61 -0.90 3.07 9.73
CA GLY A 61 -1.32 3.66 11.01
C GLY A 61 -1.93 5.06 10.91
N LYS A 62 -2.04 5.67 9.72
CA LYS A 62 -2.89 6.85 9.56
C LYS A 62 -4.36 6.43 9.65
N ALA A 63 -5.14 7.15 10.44
CA ALA A 63 -6.58 6.99 10.54
C ALA A 63 -7.28 8.09 9.71
N PRO A 64 -8.54 7.87 9.28
CA PRO A 64 -9.32 8.95 8.67
C PRO A 64 -9.49 10.13 9.63
N PRO A 65 -9.77 11.33 9.13
CA PRO A 65 -10.16 12.46 9.98
C PRO A 65 -11.31 12.09 10.94
N LYS A 66 -11.29 12.60 12.17
CA LYS A 66 -12.27 12.25 13.22
C LYS A 66 -13.73 12.46 12.81
N ASN A 67 -13.98 13.43 11.94
CA ASN A 67 -15.32 13.80 11.46
C ASN A 67 -15.49 13.47 9.96
N ALA A 68 -14.72 12.50 9.45
CA ALA A 68 -14.86 12.02 8.07
C ALA A 68 -16.28 11.45 7.85
N ASP A 69 -16.89 11.78 6.72
CA ASP A 69 -18.12 11.14 6.28
C ASP A 69 -17.89 9.66 5.91
N ALA A 70 -18.98 8.92 5.66
CA ALA A 70 -18.90 7.49 5.36
C ALA A 70 -18.06 7.18 4.12
N LEU A 71 -18.14 8.03 3.09
CA LEU A 71 -17.34 7.88 1.87
C LEU A 71 -15.85 8.05 2.18
N THR A 72 -15.48 9.11 2.88
CA THR A 72 -14.10 9.40 3.27
C THR A 72 -13.55 8.29 4.16
N GLN A 73 -14.34 7.76 5.09
CA GLN A 73 -13.93 6.61 5.90
C GLN A 73 -13.67 5.38 5.04
N CYS A 74 -14.53 5.11 4.06
CA CYS A 74 -14.36 3.97 3.14
C CYS A 74 -13.11 4.13 2.25
N LEU A 75 -12.94 5.31 1.63
CA LEU A 75 -11.76 5.65 0.84
C LEU A 75 -10.47 5.67 1.68
N HIS A 76 -10.60 5.77 3.01
CA HIS A 76 -9.51 5.59 3.96
C HIS A 76 -9.18 4.12 4.29
N ARG A 77 -9.66 3.14 3.51
CA ARG A 77 -9.20 1.75 3.63
C ARG A 77 -8.44 1.33 2.37
N LEU A 78 -7.34 0.59 2.54
CA LEU A 78 -6.52 0.17 1.39
C LEU A 78 -7.24 -0.89 0.54
N ASP A 79 -8.07 -1.72 1.18
CA ASP A 79 -8.87 -2.74 0.52
C ASP A 79 -10.00 -2.17 -0.36
N THR A 80 -10.23 -0.86 -0.35
CA THR A 80 -11.15 -0.17 -1.27
C THR A 80 -10.58 -0.01 -2.69
N TYR A 81 -9.27 -0.21 -2.88
CA TYR A 81 -8.60 0.07 -4.15
C TYR A 81 -8.15 -1.21 -4.85
N ASP A 82 -8.21 -1.20 -6.18
CA ASP A 82 -7.43 -2.08 -7.03
C ASP A 82 -6.15 -1.39 -7.49
N VAL A 83 -5.14 -2.19 -7.84
CA VAL A 83 -3.85 -1.68 -8.31
C VAL A 83 -3.53 -2.23 -9.68
N TRP A 84 -3.24 -1.32 -10.60
CA TRP A 84 -2.67 -1.65 -11.90
C TRP A 84 -1.17 -1.40 -11.87
N LEU A 85 -0.40 -2.37 -12.35
CA LEU A 85 1.06 -2.33 -12.39
C LEU A 85 1.51 -2.51 -13.83
N MET A 86 2.39 -1.63 -14.29
CA MET A 86 2.99 -1.70 -15.61
C MET A 86 4.49 -1.49 -15.54
N ARG A 87 5.24 -2.36 -16.22
CA ARG A 87 6.69 -2.22 -16.35
C ARG A 87 7.04 -1.30 -17.52
N GLY A 88 7.87 -0.29 -17.27
CA GLY A 88 8.62 0.44 -18.28
C GLY A 88 10.12 0.14 -18.20
N ASP A 89 10.92 0.90 -18.92
CA ASP A 89 12.38 0.81 -18.84
C ASP A 89 12.88 1.47 -17.55
N ALA A 90 13.53 0.68 -16.68
CA ALA A 90 14.01 1.08 -15.35
C ALA A 90 12.97 1.73 -14.40
N VAL A 91 11.68 1.72 -14.77
CA VAL A 91 10.58 2.38 -14.07
C VAL A 91 9.38 1.43 -13.97
N THR A 92 8.72 1.42 -12.82
CA THR A 92 7.43 0.77 -12.61
C THR A 92 6.36 1.81 -12.41
N PHE A 93 5.30 1.72 -13.20
CA PHE A 93 4.11 2.55 -13.11
C PHE A 93 3.05 1.83 -12.28
N ILE A 94 2.42 2.58 -11.39
CA ILE A 94 1.41 2.08 -10.45
C ILE A 94 0.22 3.01 -10.50
N HIS A 95 -0.98 2.47 -10.60
CA HIS A 95 -2.20 3.24 -10.49
C HIS A 95 -3.15 2.58 -9.50
N PHE A 96 -3.60 3.33 -8.50
CA PHE A 96 -4.64 2.93 -7.56
C PHE A 96 -5.99 3.39 -8.08
N THR A 97 -6.92 2.47 -8.31
CA THR A 97 -8.29 2.77 -8.73
C THR A 97 -9.24 2.44 -7.58
N PRO A 98 -10.01 3.41 -7.07
CA PRO A 98 -11.02 3.11 -6.07
C PRO A 98 -12.15 2.27 -6.68
N LYS A 99 -12.76 1.43 -5.85
CA LYS A 99 -13.92 0.61 -6.17
C LYS A 99 -15.11 1.04 -5.31
N GLU A 100 -15.54 2.29 -5.47
CA GLU A 100 -16.53 2.92 -4.58
C GLU A 100 -17.90 2.24 -4.62
N ASP A 101 -18.33 1.80 -5.80
CA ASP A 101 -19.59 1.09 -5.98
C ASP A 101 -19.57 -0.28 -5.30
N GLU A 102 -18.55 -1.09 -5.62
CA GLU A 102 -18.41 -2.45 -5.13
C GLU A 102 -18.08 -2.51 -3.62
N ARG A 103 -17.31 -1.53 -3.09
CA ARG A 103 -16.71 -1.61 -1.74
C ARG A 103 -17.19 -0.54 -0.77
N CYS A 104 -17.75 0.57 -1.27
CA CYS A 104 -18.33 1.63 -0.44
C CYS A 104 -19.85 1.74 -0.58
N GLY A 105 -20.48 1.09 -1.58
CA GLY A 105 -21.93 1.11 -1.79
C GLY A 105 -22.45 2.47 -2.27
N ILE A 106 -21.64 3.22 -3.02
CA ILE A 106 -21.94 4.57 -3.51
C ILE A 106 -21.80 4.57 -5.03
N GLU A 107 -22.60 5.36 -5.75
CA GLU A 107 -22.44 5.47 -7.21
C GLU A 107 -20.99 5.84 -7.56
N PRO A 108 -20.42 5.22 -8.62
CA PRO A 108 -19.01 5.41 -8.96
C PRO A 108 -18.77 6.87 -9.32
N LEU A 109 -17.79 7.47 -8.65
CA LEU A 109 -17.28 8.76 -9.05
C LEU A 109 -16.50 8.59 -10.37
N PRO A 110 -16.27 9.67 -11.16
CA PRO A 110 -15.46 9.58 -12.37
C PRO A 110 -14.11 8.91 -12.10
N ALA A 111 -13.67 8.02 -13.00
CA ALA A 111 -12.49 7.15 -12.83
C ALA A 111 -11.15 7.89 -12.57
N ASP A 112 -11.11 9.21 -12.73
CA ASP A 112 -9.91 10.04 -12.59
C ASP A 112 -9.51 10.36 -11.12
N ILE A 113 -10.19 9.76 -10.12
CA ILE A 113 -9.93 10.02 -8.68
C ILE A 113 -8.87 9.07 -8.09
N GLY A 114 -8.31 8.18 -8.92
CA GLY A 114 -7.19 7.34 -8.54
C GLY A 114 -5.90 8.10 -8.25
N ALA A 115 -4.86 7.35 -7.85
CA ALA A 115 -3.51 7.90 -7.65
C ALA A 115 -2.50 7.15 -8.52
N SER A 116 -1.69 7.88 -9.27
CA SER A 116 -0.70 7.33 -10.19
C SER A 116 0.72 7.61 -9.72
N TYR A 117 1.62 6.66 -9.91
CA TYR A 117 3.03 6.74 -9.53
C TYR A 117 3.92 6.23 -10.66
N ALA A 118 5.10 6.84 -10.79
CA ALA A 118 6.23 6.31 -11.54
C ALA A 118 7.40 6.15 -10.57
N ILE A 119 7.92 4.93 -10.41
CA ILE A 119 8.95 4.60 -9.41
C ILE A 119 10.15 3.94 -10.12
N SER A 120 11.36 4.46 -9.90
CA SER A 120 12.57 3.85 -10.45
C SER A 120 12.91 2.52 -9.76
N ASP A 121 13.75 1.69 -10.39
CA ASP A 121 14.25 0.44 -9.79
C ASP A 121 15.01 0.66 -8.47
N ASP A 122 15.69 1.80 -8.35
CA ASP A 122 16.36 2.22 -7.12
C ASP A 122 15.37 2.55 -6.00
N GLY A 123 14.07 2.68 -6.32
CA GLY A 123 12.99 2.92 -5.38
C GLY A 123 12.71 4.40 -5.15
N VAL A 124 12.94 5.24 -6.15
CA VAL A 124 12.66 6.68 -6.08
C VAL A 124 11.33 6.96 -6.76
N ILE A 125 10.43 7.70 -6.09
CA ILE A 125 9.22 8.23 -6.73
C ILE A 125 9.66 9.34 -7.68
N LEU A 126 9.61 9.06 -8.99
CA LEU A 126 9.95 10.00 -10.05
C LEU A 126 8.80 10.97 -10.34
N LYS A 127 7.56 10.48 -10.23
CA LYS A 127 6.34 11.28 -10.41
C LYS A 127 5.19 10.65 -9.60
N ARG A 128 4.30 11.49 -9.10
CA ARG A 128 2.97 11.10 -8.59
C ARG A 128 1.92 12.14 -8.97
N GLN A 129 0.68 11.72 -9.20
CA GLN A 129 -0.48 12.59 -9.45
C GLN A 129 -1.77 11.89 -9.02
#